data_AF-A0A255R2K0-F1
#
_entry.id   AF-A0A255R2K0-F1
#
_cell.length_a   1.000
_cell.length_b   1.000
_cell.length_c   1.000
_cell.angle_alpha   90.00
_cell.angle_beta   90.00
_cell.angle_gamma   90.00
#
_symmetry.space_group_name_H-M   'P 1'
#
loop_
_entity.id
_entity.type
_entity.pdbx_description
1 polymer ?
#
loop_
_entity_poly.entity_id
_entity_poly.type
_entity_poly.pdbx_seq_one_letter_code
_entity_poly.pdbx_strand_id
1 'polypeptide(L)'
;MDKEINVLALVKGEEKFIFLFDDANRDQTLRQLARYAANPELDFSWYDAAMLSRKIRDAVPTDEDMMIDNELDNLSLEDFK
;
A
#
# COMPACT_ATOMS: atom_id res chain seq x y z
N MET A 1 5.69 25.27 -8.56
CA MET A 1 6.12 23.96 -8.04
C MET A 1 5.03 23.00 -8.39
N ASP A 2 5.24 22.22 -9.44
CA ASP A 2 4.26 21.24 -9.91
C ASP A 2 4.15 20.13 -8.86
N LYS A 3 2.93 19.84 -8.42
CA LYS A 3 2.66 18.71 -7.53
C LYS A 3 2.70 17.45 -8.37
N GLU A 4 3.66 16.58 -8.11
CA GLU A 4 3.68 15.23 -8.68
C GLU A 4 2.64 14.38 -7.93
N ILE A 5 1.67 13.87 -8.68
CA ILE A 5 0.60 13.01 -8.14
C ILE A 5 0.85 11.60 -8.64
N ASN A 6 0.95 10.67 -7.70
CA ASN A 6 1.01 9.24 -7.96
C ASN A 6 -0.41 8.66 -8.01
N VAL A 7 -0.63 7.73 -8.92
CA VAL A 7 -1.93 7.06 -9.11
C VAL A 7 -1.74 5.56 -9.06
N LEU A 8 -2.50 4.90 -8.18
CA LEU A 8 -2.59 3.44 -8.10
C LEU A 8 -3.99 3.00 -8.49
N ALA A 9 -4.06 2.04 -9.40
CA ALA A 9 -5.31 1.43 -9.82
C ALA A 9 -5.27 -0.07 -9.57
N LEU A 10 -6.28 -0.59 -8.87
CA LEU A 10 -6.56 -2.01 -8.72
C LEU A 10 -7.89 -2.30 -9.41
N VAL A 11 -7.90 -3.28 -10.31
CA VAL A 11 -9.10 -3.76 -10.99
C VAL A 11 -9.36 -5.19 -10.55
N LYS A 12 -10.52 -5.41 -9.91
CA LYS A 12 -10.97 -6.74 -9.47
C LYS A 12 -12.39 -6.97 -9.97
N GLY A 13 -12.51 -7.79 -11.02
CA GLY A 13 -13.79 -8.02 -11.68
C GLY A 13 -14.39 -6.70 -12.22
N GLU A 14 -15.57 -6.35 -11.71
CA GLU A 14 -16.28 -5.12 -12.05
C GLU A 14 -15.89 -3.93 -11.15
N GLU A 15 -15.26 -4.19 -10.00
CA GLU A 15 -14.83 -3.15 -9.06
C GLU A 15 -13.47 -2.57 -9.44
N LYS A 16 -13.35 -1.24 -9.30
CA LYS A 16 -12.14 -0.47 -9.61
C LYS A 16 -11.82 0.42 -8.43
N PHE A 17 -10.65 0.21 -7.83
CA PHE A 17 -10.15 1.02 -6.74
C PHE A 17 -9.03 1.90 -7.27
N ILE A 18 -9.23 3.22 -7.22
CA ILE A 18 -8.25 4.22 -7.65
C ILE A 18 -7.85 5.04 -6.44
N PHE A 19 -6.56 5.04 -6.14
CA PHE A 19 -5.95 5.82 -5.08
C PHE A 19 -5.00 6.84 -5.68
N LEU A 20 -5.22 8.12 -5.36
CA LEU A 20 -4.33 9.21 -5.73
C LEU A 20 -3.62 9.67 -4.49
N PHE A 21 -2.30 9.81 -4.59
CA PHE A 21 -1.49 10.24 -3.46
C PHE A 21 -0.30 11.09 -3.91
N ASP A 22 0.20 11.90 -2.98
CA ASP A 22 1.44 12.65 -3.07
C ASP A 22 2.27 12.36 -1.81
N ASP A 23 3.50 12.89 -1.77
CA ASP A 23 4.41 12.65 -0.65
C ASP A 23 3.83 13.10 0.70
N ALA A 24 2.97 14.12 0.69
CA ALA A 24 2.36 14.68 1.89
C ALA A 24 1.20 13.84 2.43
N ASN A 25 0.51 13.07 1.59
CA ASN A 25 -0.68 12.29 1.97
C ASN A 25 -0.49 10.77 1.90
N ARG A 26 0.73 10.30 1.62
CA ARG A 26 1.13 8.89 1.60
C ARG A 26 0.58 8.09 2.79
N ASP A 27 0.81 8.56 4.02
CA ASP A 27 0.39 7.86 5.24
C ASP A 27 -1.13 7.79 5.38
N GLN A 28 -1.83 8.84 4.93
CA GLN A 28 -3.28 8.84 4.89
C GLN A 28 -3.79 7.78 3.90
N THR A 29 -3.13 7.66 2.75
CA THR A 29 -3.45 6.65 1.74
C THR A 29 -3.23 5.23 2.28
N LEU A 30 -2.10 4.96 2.96
CA LEU A 30 -1.84 3.67 3.61
C LEU A 30 -2.93 3.31 4.65
N ARG A 31 -3.34 4.28 5.49
CA ARG A 31 -4.45 4.09 6.43
C ARG A 31 -5.77 3.82 5.71
N GLN A 32 -6.00 4.44 4.55
CA GLN A 32 -7.20 4.22 3.75
C GLN A 32 -7.23 2.79 3.17
N LEU A 33 -6.10 2.26 2.70
CA LEU A 33 -6.00 0.87 2.26
C LEU A 33 -6.40 -0.11 3.38
N ALA A 34 -5.90 0.10 4.60
CA ALA A 34 -6.25 -0.72 5.76
C ALA A 34 -7.76 -0.65 6.09
N ARG A 35 -8.37 0.54 5.98
CA ARG A 35 -9.81 0.72 6.18
C ARG A 35 -10.65 0.00 5.12
N TYR A 36 -10.21 0.00 3.86
CA TYR A 36 -10.90 -0.71 2.79
C TYR A 36 -10.81 -2.22 2.99
N ALA A 37 -9.65 -2.73 3.40
CA ALA A 37 -9.47 -4.15 3.71
C ALA A 37 -10.28 -4.62 4.93
N ALA A 38 -10.56 -3.73 5.87
CA ALA A 38 -11.41 -3.99 7.02
C ALA A 38 -12.91 -3.93 6.70
N ASN A 39 -13.30 -3.42 5.53
CA ASN A 39 -14.71 -3.29 5.15
C ASN A 39 -15.17 -4.54 4.37
N PRO A 40 -16.02 -5.41 4.95
CA PRO A 40 -16.50 -6.62 4.28
C PRO A 40 -17.47 -6.34 3.11
N GLU A 41 -17.93 -5.11 2.92
CA GLU A 41 -18.81 -4.73 1.81
C GLU A 41 -18.06 -4.44 0.50
N LEU A 42 -16.72 -4.39 0.54
CA LEU A 42 -15.86 -4.15 -0.63
C LEU A 42 -15.16 -5.46 -1.04
N ASP A 43 -14.99 -5.72 -2.34
CA ASP A 43 -14.06 -6.76 -2.82
C ASP A 43 -12.61 -6.26 -2.75
N PHE A 44 -12.21 -5.86 -1.54
CA PHE A 44 -10.88 -5.35 -1.24
C PHE A 44 -10.35 -6.08 -0.01
N SER A 45 -9.36 -6.94 -0.21
CA SER A 45 -8.83 -7.81 0.84
C SER A 45 -7.60 -7.19 1.54
N TRP A 46 -7.23 -7.74 2.70
CA TRP A 46 -5.96 -7.42 3.36
C TRP A 46 -4.73 -7.69 2.49
N TYR A 47 -4.82 -8.68 1.60
CA TYR A 47 -3.77 -8.96 0.62
C TYR A 47 -3.63 -7.83 -0.40
N ASP A 48 -4.76 -7.31 -0.90
CA ASP A 48 -4.79 -6.18 -1.82
C ASP A 48 -4.19 -4.92 -1.17
N ALA A 49 -4.56 -4.66 0.10
CA ALA A 49 -3.97 -3.58 0.90
C ALA A 49 -2.45 -3.72 1.02
N ALA A 50 -1.95 -4.91 1.35
CA ALA A 50 -0.52 -5.16 1.51
C ALA A 50 0.24 -4.96 0.19
N MET A 51 -0.30 -5.47 -0.92
CA MET A 51 0.30 -5.32 -2.24
C MET A 51 0.34 -3.86 -2.71
N LEU A 52 -0.75 -3.11 -2.53
CA LEU A 52 -0.77 -1.69 -2.85
C LEU A 52 0.11 -0.87 -1.91
N SER A 53 0.19 -1.23 -0.62
CA SER A 53 1.06 -0.54 0.34
C SER A 53 2.53 -0.65 -0.06
N ARG A 54 2.98 -1.82 -0.54
CA ARG A 54 4.34 -1.97 -1.07
C ARG A 54 4.59 -1.06 -2.26
N LYS A 55 3.64 -1.00 -3.22
CA LYS A 55 3.75 -0.09 -4.37
C LYS A 55 3.81 1.39 -3.98
N ILE A 56 3.11 1.80 -2.93
CA ILE A 56 3.18 3.16 -2.38
C ILE A 56 4.59 3.45 -1.85
N ARG A 57 5.17 2.50 -1.10
CA ARG A 57 6.55 2.60 -0.58
C ARG A 57 7.59 2.66 -1.70
N ASP A 58 7.45 1.83 -2.72
CA ASP A 58 8.36 1.81 -3.88
C ASP A 58 8.30 3.12 -4.69
N ALA A 59 7.11 3.72 -4.80
CA ALA A 59 6.91 4.95 -5.57
C ALA A 59 7.47 6.20 -4.87
N VAL A 60 7.42 6.23 -3.53
CA VAL A 60 7.95 7.31 -2.70
C VAL A 60 8.74 6.68 -1.55
N PRO A 61 10.00 6.28 -1.79
CA PRO A 61 10.81 5.64 -0.77
C PRO A 61 11.13 6.61 0.35
N THR A 62 10.91 6.18 1.59
CA THR A 62 11.39 6.88 2.79
C THR A 62 12.50 6.08 3.45
N ASP A 63 13.32 6.73 4.28
CA ASP A 63 14.36 6.03 5.06
C ASP A 63 13.74 4.95 5.96
N GLU A 64 12.51 5.17 6.47
CA GLU A 64 11.75 4.19 7.25
C GLU A 64 11.34 2.98 6.40
N ASP A 65 10.91 3.19 5.16
CA ASP A 65 10.51 2.10 4.27
C ASP A 65 11.69 1.19 3.91
N MET A 66 12.88 1.77 3.71
CA MET A 66 14.09 1.00 3.47
C MET A 66 14.46 0.13 4.67
N MET A 67 14.20 0.60 5.90
CA MET A 67 14.40 -0.20 7.11
C MET A 67 13.35 -1.30 7.23
N ILE A 68 12.08 -1.01 6.95
CA ILE A 68 10.98 -1.99 7.00
C ILE A 68 11.19 -3.10 5.98
N ASP A 69 11.54 -2.77 4.74
CA ASP A 69 11.75 -3.76 3.70
C ASP A 69 12.97 -4.64 4.03
N ASN A 70 14.05 -4.06 4.57
CA ASN A 70 15.21 -4.82 5.04
C ASN A 70 14.89 -5.71 6.26
N GLU A 71 14.04 -5.24 7.17
CA GLU A 71 13.56 -6.05 8.31
C GLU A 71 12.66 -7.20 7.84
N LEU A 72 11.73 -6.94 6.92
CA LEU A 72 10.84 -7.94 6.32
C LEU A 72 11.60 -8.98 5.48
N ASP A 73 12.61 -8.56 4.71
CA ASP A 73 13.46 -9.47 3.94
C ASP A 73 14.38 -10.31 4.85
N ASN A 74 14.75 -9.78 6.02
CA ASN A 74 15.54 -10.50 7.02
C ASN A 74 14.68 -11.39 7.93
N LEU A 75 13.36 -11.17 7.99
CA LEU A 75 12.37 -12.13 8.50
C LEU A 75 12.16 -13.23 7.44
N SER A 76 13.19 -14.05 7.25
CA SER A 76 13.05 -15.33 6.53
C SER A 76 11.88 -16.12 7.14
N LEU A 77 11.15 -16.87 6.31
CA LEU A 77 9.97 -17.72 6.59
C LEU A 77 10.14 -18.75 7.75
N GLU A 78 11.20 -18.67 8.54
CA GLU A 78 11.55 -19.54 9.66
C GLU A 78 10.67 -19.30 10.90
N ASP A 79 10.08 -18.12 11.06
CA ASP A 79 9.21 -17.79 12.21
C ASP A 79 7.73 -18.20 12.03
N PHE A 80 7.32 -18.62 10.82
CA PHE A 80 5.95 -19.07 10.53
C PHE A 80 5.79 -20.60 10.51
N LYS A 81 6.70 -21.34 11.15
CA LYS A 81 6.64 -22.81 11.24
C LYS A 81 6.03 -23.31 12.56
#